data_AF-A0A947C3X5-F1
#
_entry.id   AF-A0A947C3X5-F1
#
_cell.length_a   1.000
_cell.length_b   1.000
_cell.length_c   1.000
_cell.angle_alpha   90.00
_cell.angle_beta   90.00
_cell.angle_gamma   90.00
#
_symmetry.space_group_name_H-M   'P 1'
#
loop_
_entity.id
_entity.type
_entity.pdbx_description
1 polymer ?
#
loop_
_entity_poly.entity_id
_entity_poly.type
_entity_poly.pdbx_seq_one_letter_code
_entity_poly.pdbx_strand_id
1 'polypeptide(L)'
;MRKKHTLLLVALVVGVTSAGMASYPSSASAYHTYETRLLDSTAYSLHRREARLGLMQLSYGIIDQLQVTTYTMPWLLGAIFQTVAPNVHLKSTFYDRKRLALAVSAGFLTGTVEQPDDTQIRYFLVPVSFEASVRINSDVSTHFGVRYTAVDGDAETQPDGTAIEGTLVLDFLQLWAMAEWRLSRVVAFTFTVRWVPYVSELVLNGTVDAGNPNIRAELQGDLSALENAFAIIP
;
A
#
# COMPACT_ATOMS: atom_id res chain seq x y z
N MET A 1 22.18 14.32 24.83
CA MET A 1 21.02 14.45 25.75
C MET A 1 19.63 14.45 25.09
N ARG A 2 19.49 14.63 23.76
CA ARG A 2 18.18 14.69 23.06
C ARG A 2 17.36 13.37 23.03
N LYS A 3 18.01 12.20 23.05
CA LYS A 3 17.34 10.88 22.90
C LYS A 3 16.39 10.50 24.05
N LYS A 4 16.59 11.03 25.27
CA LYS A 4 15.77 10.68 26.44
C LYS A 4 14.38 11.33 26.42
N HIS A 5 14.23 12.49 25.77
CA HIS A 5 12.96 13.21 25.73
C HIS A 5 11.99 12.65 24.68
N THR A 6 12.50 12.11 23.57
CA THR A 6 11.68 11.51 22.51
C THR A 6 11.01 10.21 22.95
N LEU A 7 11.73 9.34 23.67
CA LEU A 7 11.19 8.10 24.22
C LEU A 7 10.08 8.34 25.26
N LEU A 8 10.24 9.39 26.07
CA LEU A 8 9.26 9.77 27.10
C LEU A 8 7.95 10.28 26.48
N LEU A 9 8.04 10.98 25.35
CA LEU A 9 6.88 11.50 24.63
C LEU A 9 6.12 10.37 23.92
N VAL A 10 6.83 9.39 23.33
CA VAL A 10 6.22 8.19 22.75
C VAL A 10 5.53 7.35 23.81
N ALA A 11 6.17 7.12 24.96
CA ALA A 11 5.57 6.37 26.07
C ALA A 11 4.32 7.05 26.63
N LEU A 12 4.31 8.39 26.72
CA LEU A 12 3.18 9.16 27.21
C LEU A 12 2.00 9.16 26.23
N VAL A 13 2.25 9.27 24.93
CA VAL A 13 1.21 9.17 23.90
C VAL A 13 0.59 7.77 23.89
N VAL A 14 1.41 6.71 23.92
CA VAL A 14 0.94 5.31 23.97
C VAL A 14 0.15 5.02 25.24
N GLY A 15 0.61 5.52 26.40
CA GLY A 15 -0.06 5.36 27.70
C GLY A 15 -1.42 6.06 27.78
N VAL A 16 -1.53 7.28 27.23
CA VAL A 16 -2.80 8.02 27.22
C VAL A 16 -3.81 7.40 26.25
N THR A 17 -3.36 6.88 25.10
CA THR A 17 -4.26 6.15 24.17
C THR A 17 -4.75 4.81 24.73
N SER A 18 -3.95 4.12 25.54
CA SER A 18 -4.32 2.81 26.11
C SER A 18 -5.23 2.93 27.33
N ALA A 19 -5.06 3.97 28.16
CA ALA A 19 -5.92 4.19 29.32
C ALA A 19 -7.35 4.67 28.95
N GLY A 20 -7.51 5.39 27.83
CA GLY A 20 -8.82 5.89 27.37
C GLY A 20 -9.74 4.82 26.76
N MET A 21 -9.20 3.66 26.36
CA MET A 21 -9.97 2.59 25.70
C MET A 21 -10.48 1.49 26.64
N ALA A 22 -10.09 1.52 27.93
CA ALA A 22 -10.38 0.44 28.87
C ALA A 22 -11.74 0.58 29.60
N SER A 23 -12.52 1.63 29.37
CA SER A 23 -13.70 1.96 30.19
C SER A 23 -15.04 1.39 29.70
N TYR A 24 -15.09 0.70 28.55
CA TYR A 24 -16.28 -0.06 28.13
C TYR A 24 -15.89 -1.32 27.36
N PRO A 25 -16.01 -2.52 27.95
CA PRO A 25 -15.94 -3.75 27.18
C PRO A 25 -17.21 -3.89 26.34
N SER A 26 -17.32 -3.13 25.25
CA SER A 26 -18.24 -3.51 24.19
C SER A 26 -17.67 -4.77 23.56
N SER A 27 -18.44 -5.84 23.48
CA SER A 27 -18.05 -7.08 22.81
C SER A 27 -17.50 -6.73 21.42
N ALA A 28 -16.19 -6.83 21.22
CA ALA A 28 -15.56 -6.60 19.93
C ALA A 28 -16.07 -7.70 18.99
N SER A 29 -17.05 -7.35 18.16
CA SER A 29 -17.69 -8.26 17.21
C SER A 29 -17.51 -7.68 15.82
N ALA A 30 -16.85 -8.45 14.95
CA ALA A 30 -16.69 -8.10 13.55
C ALA A 30 -17.98 -8.49 12.82
N TYR A 31 -19.01 -7.64 12.89
CA TYR A 31 -20.20 -7.90 12.12
C TYR A 31 -19.92 -7.69 10.62
N HIS A 32 -20.44 -8.56 9.77
CA HIS A 32 -20.45 -8.42 8.31
C HIS A 32 -21.82 -7.91 7.87
N THR A 33 -22.11 -6.63 8.16
CA THR A 33 -23.38 -5.99 7.79
C THR A 33 -23.25 -5.21 6.48
N TYR A 34 -24.29 -4.46 6.12
CA TYR A 34 -24.20 -3.49 5.04
C TYR A 34 -23.37 -2.27 5.41
N GLU A 35 -23.23 -1.96 6.69
CA GLU A 35 -22.44 -0.83 7.18
C GLU A 35 -20.99 -1.26 7.46
N THR A 36 -20.81 -2.50 7.90
CA THR A 36 -19.51 -3.07 8.24
C THR A 36 -19.09 -4.10 7.18
N ARG A 37 -18.38 -3.64 6.15
CA ARG A 37 -17.91 -4.46 5.01
C ARG A 37 -16.39 -4.57 5.00
N LEU A 38 -15.88 -5.57 4.28
CA LEU A 38 -14.48 -5.56 3.87
C LEU A 38 -14.27 -4.38 2.92
N LEU A 39 -13.41 -3.45 3.31
CA LEU A 39 -13.05 -2.27 2.50
C LEU A 39 -11.80 -2.54 1.65
N ASP A 40 -11.04 -3.55 2.04
CA ASP A 40 -9.76 -3.89 1.41
C ASP A 40 -10.05 -4.72 0.17
N SER A 41 -9.55 -4.29 -0.99
CA SER A 41 -9.77 -4.96 -2.29
C SER A 41 -11.23 -4.95 -2.79
N THR A 42 -12.12 -4.15 -2.20
CA THR A 42 -13.50 -3.93 -2.66
C THR A 42 -13.67 -2.50 -3.13
N ALA A 43 -14.75 -2.17 -3.84
CA ALA A 43 -15.04 -0.81 -4.29
C ALA A 43 -15.74 0.05 -3.23
N TYR A 44 -15.78 -0.37 -1.95
CA TYR A 44 -16.49 0.37 -0.89
C TYR A 44 -15.54 1.27 -0.09
N SER A 45 -15.97 2.48 0.20
CA SER A 45 -15.28 3.42 1.08
C SER A 45 -15.81 3.36 2.51
N LEU A 46 -14.99 3.78 3.46
CA LEU A 46 -15.36 4.05 4.84
C LEU A 46 -16.37 5.21 4.91
N HIS A 47 -17.35 5.16 5.82
CA HIS A 47 -18.33 6.25 5.90
C HIS A 47 -17.72 7.55 6.42
N ARG A 48 -18.44 8.64 6.19
CA ARG A 48 -18.04 9.96 6.65
C ARG A 48 -17.73 9.98 8.15
N ARG A 49 -16.56 10.53 8.49
CA ARG A 49 -16.03 10.73 9.86
C ARG A 49 -15.78 9.44 10.63
N GLU A 50 -15.78 8.29 9.97
CA GLU A 50 -15.34 7.04 10.57
C GLU A 50 -13.82 6.91 10.43
N ALA A 51 -13.20 6.34 11.47
CA ALA A 51 -11.79 5.96 11.46
C ALA A 51 -11.69 4.44 11.62
N ARG A 52 -10.87 3.80 10.78
CA ARG A 52 -10.55 2.38 10.89
C ARG A 52 -9.08 2.23 11.28
N LEU A 53 -8.86 1.64 12.43
CA LEU A 53 -7.54 1.32 12.96
C LEU A 53 -7.28 -0.18 12.74
N GLY A 54 -6.44 -0.49 11.76
CA GLY A 54 -5.96 -1.85 11.50
C GLY A 54 -4.47 -1.97 11.81
N LEU A 55 -4.01 -3.20 12.02
CA LEU A 55 -2.58 -3.47 12.23
C LEU A 55 -1.73 -2.96 11.06
N MET A 56 -2.20 -3.19 9.84
CA MET A 56 -1.46 -2.87 8.62
C MET A 56 -1.83 -1.50 8.02
N GLN A 57 -2.93 -0.89 8.45
CA GLN A 57 -3.47 0.31 7.81
C GLN A 57 -4.29 1.15 8.78
N LEU A 58 -4.23 2.46 8.59
CA LEU A 58 -5.07 3.45 9.25
C LEU A 58 -5.87 4.17 8.16
N SER A 59 -7.19 4.18 8.28
CA SER A 59 -8.07 4.83 7.29
C SER A 59 -9.04 5.80 7.93
N TYR A 60 -9.39 6.85 7.21
CA TYR A 60 -10.36 7.86 7.62
C TYR A 60 -11.29 8.21 6.46
N GLY A 61 -12.60 8.17 6.69
CA GLY A 61 -13.62 8.55 5.72
C GLY A 61 -13.88 10.05 5.79
N ILE A 62 -13.52 10.78 4.73
CA ILE A 62 -13.72 12.23 4.64
C ILE A 62 -15.20 12.51 4.36
N ILE A 63 -15.75 11.81 3.37
CA ILE A 63 -17.17 11.73 3.01
C ILE A 63 -17.48 10.28 2.63
N ASP A 64 -18.75 9.90 2.48
CA ASP A 64 -19.14 8.49 2.26
C ASP A 64 -18.51 7.87 1.00
N GLN A 65 -18.11 8.70 0.04
CA GLN A 65 -17.45 8.29 -1.19
C GLN A 65 -15.93 8.33 -1.08
N LEU A 66 -15.34 9.17 -0.23
CA LEU A 66 -13.91 9.47 -0.22
C LEU A 66 -13.27 9.10 1.10
N GLN A 67 -12.27 8.24 1.05
CA GLN A 67 -11.43 7.92 2.20
C GLN A 67 -9.96 8.19 1.89
N VAL A 68 -9.21 8.45 2.97
CA VAL A 68 -7.76 8.49 2.98
C VAL A 68 -7.24 7.35 3.85
N THR A 69 -6.19 6.70 3.39
CA THR A 69 -5.56 5.55 4.04
C THR A 69 -4.06 5.77 4.09
N THR A 70 -3.42 5.31 5.16
CA THR A 70 -1.97 5.17 5.26
C THR A 70 -1.65 3.79 5.80
N TYR A 71 -0.61 3.15 5.29
CA TYR A 71 -0.13 1.85 5.70
C TYR A 71 0.83 2.01 6.87
N THR A 72 0.62 1.21 7.92
CA THR A 72 1.39 1.28 9.17
C THR A 72 2.80 0.71 8.99
N MET A 73 2.97 -0.30 8.12
CA MET A 73 4.25 -0.98 7.94
C MET A 73 5.39 -0.05 7.46
N PRO A 74 5.21 0.79 6.42
CA PRO A 74 6.25 1.75 6.04
C PRO A 74 6.66 2.69 7.17
N TRP A 75 5.72 3.16 8.00
CA TRP A 75 6.05 3.99 9.17
C TRP A 75 6.84 3.22 10.23
N LEU A 76 6.48 1.95 10.49
CA LEU A 76 7.18 1.10 11.45
C LEU A 76 8.59 0.76 10.98
N LEU A 77 8.75 0.33 9.73
CA LEU A 77 10.06 0.05 9.13
C LEU A 77 10.90 1.33 9.14
N GLY A 78 10.30 2.47 8.80
CA GLY A 78 11.01 3.73 8.84
C GLY A 78 11.46 4.18 10.23
N ALA A 79 10.71 3.84 11.28
CA ALA A 79 11.14 4.07 12.66
C ALA A 79 12.30 3.15 13.08
N ILE A 80 12.33 1.91 12.59
CA ILE A 80 13.38 0.92 12.89
C ILE A 80 14.69 1.27 12.15
N PHE A 81 14.58 1.53 10.85
CA PHE A 81 15.70 1.82 9.95
C PHE A 81 16.03 3.32 9.84
N GLN A 82 15.42 4.16 10.69
CA GLN A 82 15.61 5.62 10.74
C GLN A 82 15.40 6.34 9.39
N THR A 83 14.61 5.74 8.50
CA THR A 83 14.34 6.22 7.14
C THR A 83 12.85 6.45 7.01
N VAL A 84 12.39 7.70 7.01
CA VAL A 84 10.94 7.97 6.94
C VAL A 84 10.41 7.49 5.58
N ALA A 85 9.33 6.69 5.60
CA ALA A 85 8.65 6.22 4.39
C ALA A 85 7.21 6.74 4.32
N PRO A 86 7.01 8.04 3.99
CA PRO A 86 5.67 8.61 3.84
C PRO A 86 4.86 7.83 2.81
N ASN A 87 3.62 7.54 3.18
CA ASN A 87 2.70 6.87 2.28
C ASN A 87 1.26 7.32 2.54
N VAL A 88 0.53 7.58 1.46
CA VAL A 88 -0.86 8.02 1.49
C VAL A 88 -1.58 7.40 0.31
N HIS A 89 -2.80 6.94 0.55
CA HIS A 89 -3.66 6.33 -0.45
C HIS A 89 -5.06 6.93 -0.35
N LEU A 90 -5.56 7.47 -1.45
CA LEU A 90 -6.90 8.04 -1.57
C LEU A 90 -7.77 7.10 -2.37
N LYS A 91 -8.99 6.88 -1.90
CA LYS A 91 -9.97 6.04 -2.59
C LYS A 91 -11.30 6.75 -2.67
N SER A 92 -11.87 6.77 -3.87
CA SER A 92 -13.15 7.39 -4.19
C SER A 92 -14.13 6.39 -4.81
N THR A 93 -15.18 6.04 -4.07
CA THR A 93 -16.34 5.28 -4.54
C THR A 93 -17.28 6.23 -5.27
N PHE A 94 -17.08 6.39 -6.58
CA PHE A 94 -17.84 7.35 -7.38
C PHE A 94 -19.21 6.82 -7.84
N TYR A 95 -19.42 5.50 -7.74
CA TYR A 95 -20.72 4.86 -8.02
C TYR A 95 -21.01 3.82 -6.96
N ASP A 96 -22.15 3.92 -6.28
CA ASP A 96 -22.70 2.86 -5.42
C ASP A 96 -24.22 2.84 -5.57
N ARG A 97 -24.74 1.85 -6.30
CA ARG A 97 -26.19 1.67 -6.50
C ARG A 97 -26.58 0.22 -6.52
N LYS A 98 -27.53 -0.13 -5.64
CA LYS A 98 -28.19 -1.45 -5.52
C LYS A 98 -27.20 -2.59 -5.34
N ARG A 99 -26.70 -3.12 -6.46
CA ARG A 99 -25.85 -4.31 -6.55
C ARG A 99 -24.46 -4.02 -7.09
N LEU A 100 -24.16 -2.79 -7.52
CA LEU A 100 -22.88 -2.47 -8.12
C LEU A 100 -22.28 -1.24 -7.42
N ALA A 101 -21.02 -1.36 -7.03
CA ALA A 101 -20.18 -0.25 -6.63
C ALA A 101 -18.91 -0.20 -7.49
N LEU A 102 -18.46 1.01 -7.81
CA LEU A 102 -17.23 1.28 -8.54
C LEU A 102 -16.42 2.32 -7.77
N ALA A 103 -15.11 2.10 -7.71
CA ALA A 103 -14.17 3.00 -7.09
C ALA A 103 -12.91 3.18 -7.93
N VAL A 104 -12.31 4.35 -7.79
CA VAL A 104 -10.93 4.61 -8.19
C VAL A 104 -10.11 4.89 -6.96
N SER A 105 -8.84 4.52 -6.99
CA SER A 105 -7.90 4.92 -5.96
C SER A 105 -6.54 5.23 -6.52
N ALA A 106 -5.82 6.10 -5.84
CA ALA A 106 -4.46 6.48 -6.16
C ALA A 106 -3.71 6.76 -4.87
N GLY A 107 -2.44 6.45 -4.84
CA GLY A 107 -1.60 6.76 -3.69
C GLY A 107 -0.17 7.03 -4.10
N PHE A 108 0.65 7.27 -3.09
CA PHE A 108 2.09 7.23 -3.24
C PHE A 108 2.72 6.58 -2.02
N LEU A 109 3.92 6.03 -2.22
CA LEU A 109 4.80 5.55 -1.17
C LEU A 109 6.22 5.92 -1.56
N THR A 110 6.99 6.51 -0.65
CA THR A 110 8.40 6.79 -0.88
C THR A 110 9.25 6.25 0.25
N GLY A 111 10.51 5.96 -0.01
CA GLY A 111 11.46 5.52 0.99
C GLY A 111 12.87 5.38 0.41
N THR A 112 13.78 4.90 1.25
CA THR A 112 15.16 4.57 0.87
C THR A 112 15.47 3.15 1.28
N VAL A 113 16.23 2.42 0.45
CA VAL A 113 16.82 1.13 0.77
C VAL A 113 18.34 1.27 0.72
N GLU A 114 19.01 0.88 1.79
CA GLU A 114 20.47 0.76 1.83
C GLU A 114 20.86 -0.62 1.27
N GLN A 115 21.75 -0.63 0.27
CA GLN A 115 22.38 -1.85 -0.22
C GLN A 115 23.64 -2.20 0.59
N PRO A 116 24.12 -3.46 0.53
CA PRO A 116 25.33 -3.90 1.25
C PRO A 116 26.58 -3.07 0.96
N ASP A 117 26.65 -2.43 -0.20
CA ASP A 117 27.76 -1.59 -0.65
C ASP A 117 27.59 -0.10 -0.25
N ASP A 118 26.79 0.18 0.78
CA ASP A 118 26.46 1.53 1.29
C ASP A 118 25.77 2.44 0.25
N THR A 119 25.24 1.84 -0.82
CA THR A 119 24.48 2.55 -1.84
C THR A 119 23.06 2.81 -1.35
N GLN A 120 22.61 4.06 -1.40
CA GLN A 120 21.24 4.41 -1.05
C GLN A 120 20.39 4.49 -2.32
N ILE A 121 19.35 3.63 -2.36
CA ILE A 121 18.34 3.67 -3.42
C ILE A 121 17.09 4.29 -2.84
N ARG A 122 16.80 5.50 -3.29
CA ARG A 122 15.53 6.16 -3.04
C ARG A 122 14.52 5.67 -4.05
N TYR A 123 13.29 5.52 -3.63
CA TYR A 123 12.23 5.01 -4.47
C TYR A 123 10.91 5.76 -4.23
N PHE A 124 10.09 5.82 -5.27
CA PHE A 124 8.80 6.46 -5.31
C PHE A 124 7.82 5.59 -6.09
N LEU A 125 6.80 5.07 -5.40
CA LEU A 125 5.75 4.25 -6.00
C LEU A 125 4.48 5.07 -6.12
N VAL A 126 3.80 4.94 -7.26
CA VAL A 126 2.49 5.55 -7.52
C VAL A 126 1.51 4.45 -7.97
N PRO A 127 0.84 3.77 -7.02
CA PRO A 127 -0.24 2.87 -7.38
C PRO A 127 -1.50 3.64 -7.76
N VAL A 128 -2.09 3.29 -8.89
CA VAL A 128 -3.42 3.73 -9.33
C VAL A 128 -4.27 2.49 -9.57
N SER A 129 -5.51 2.50 -9.10
CA SER A 129 -6.39 1.36 -9.32
C SER A 129 -7.85 1.69 -9.55
N PHE A 130 -8.52 0.76 -10.19
CA PHE A 130 -9.94 0.75 -10.44
C PHE A 130 -10.54 -0.53 -9.86
N GLU A 131 -11.64 -0.39 -9.13
CA GLU A 131 -12.30 -1.45 -8.39
C GLU A 131 -13.78 -1.51 -8.74
N ALA A 132 -14.29 -2.72 -8.94
CA ALA A 132 -15.70 -3.01 -9.11
C ALA A 132 -16.15 -4.02 -8.06
N SER A 133 -17.35 -3.84 -7.51
CA SER A 133 -17.93 -4.76 -6.53
C SER A 133 -19.39 -5.02 -6.87
N VAL A 134 -19.70 -6.30 -7.06
CA VAL A 134 -21.02 -6.78 -7.43
C VAL A 134 -21.60 -7.60 -6.29
N ARG A 135 -22.79 -7.23 -5.84
CA ARG A 135 -23.58 -7.97 -4.88
C ARG A 135 -24.54 -8.89 -5.64
N ILE A 136 -24.30 -10.20 -5.53
CA ILE A 136 -25.16 -11.20 -6.16
C ILE A 136 -26.45 -11.33 -5.35
N ASN A 137 -26.32 -11.49 -4.03
CA ASN A 137 -27.42 -11.54 -3.05
C ASN A 137 -26.96 -10.99 -1.68
N SER A 138 -27.71 -11.21 -0.60
CA SER A 138 -27.33 -10.74 0.74
C SER A 138 -26.06 -11.40 1.30
N ASP A 139 -25.72 -12.57 0.78
CA ASP A 139 -24.74 -13.48 1.38
C ASP A 139 -23.49 -13.62 0.49
N VAL A 140 -23.58 -13.29 -0.80
CA VAL A 140 -22.53 -13.48 -1.78
C VAL A 140 -22.25 -12.17 -2.52
N SER A 141 -20.99 -11.76 -2.51
CA SER A 141 -20.47 -10.67 -3.33
C SER A 141 -19.18 -11.05 -4.04
N THR A 142 -18.95 -10.42 -5.18
CA THR A 142 -17.71 -10.56 -5.95
C THR A 142 -17.11 -9.19 -6.18
N HIS A 143 -15.79 -9.15 -6.22
CA HIS A 143 -15.02 -7.93 -6.33
C HIS A 143 -13.92 -8.15 -7.34
N PHE A 144 -13.69 -7.17 -8.19
CA PHE A 144 -12.68 -7.22 -9.24
C PHE A 144 -11.93 -5.91 -9.23
N GLY A 145 -10.65 -5.96 -9.56
CA GLY A 145 -9.91 -4.72 -9.75
C GLY A 145 -8.67 -4.88 -10.59
N VAL A 146 -8.19 -3.74 -11.04
CA VAL A 146 -6.96 -3.55 -11.80
C VAL A 146 -6.15 -2.46 -11.14
N ARG A 147 -4.85 -2.68 -11.02
CA ARG A 147 -3.90 -1.76 -10.39
C ARG A 147 -2.70 -1.66 -11.29
N TYR A 148 -2.38 -0.44 -11.66
CA TYR A 148 -1.10 -0.10 -12.25
C TYR A 148 -0.24 0.53 -11.17
N THR A 149 1.01 0.11 -11.05
CA THR A 149 1.97 0.71 -10.12
C THR A 149 3.16 1.18 -10.94
N ALA A 150 3.37 2.50 -10.95
CA ALA A 150 4.60 3.07 -11.47
C ALA A 150 5.62 3.14 -10.33
N VAL A 151 6.86 2.74 -10.61
CA VAL A 151 7.98 2.83 -9.67
C VAL A 151 9.10 3.62 -10.35
N ASP A 152 9.49 4.69 -9.68
CA ASP A 152 10.69 5.46 -10.00
C ASP A 152 11.67 5.31 -8.84
N GLY A 153 12.96 5.24 -9.12
CA GLY A 153 13.98 5.20 -8.09
C GLY A 153 15.27 5.86 -8.54
N ASP A 154 15.89 6.57 -7.61
CA ASP A 154 17.20 7.20 -7.77
C ASP A 154 18.21 6.50 -6.86
N ALA A 155 19.32 6.06 -7.44
CA ALA A 155 20.46 5.51 -6.71
C ALA A 155 21.55 6.57 -6.65
N GLU A 156 21.92 6.96 -5.44
CA GLU A 156 23.07 7.81 -5.19
C GLU A 156 24.12 6.99 -4.44
N THR A 157 25.27 6.78 -5.08
CA THR A 157 26.44 6.18 -4.42
C THR A 157 27.28 7.28 -3.80
N GLN A 158 27.47 7.25 -2.48
CA GLN A 158 28.57 7.98 -1.84
C GLN A 158 29.78 7.06 -1.74
N PRO A 159 30.81 7.25 -2.59
CA PRO A 159 32.15 7.07 -2.06
C PRO A 159 33.20 8.01 -2.67
N ASP A 160 34.25 8.27 -1.89
CA ASP A 160 35.52 8.94 -2.16
C ASP A 160 36.10 8.78 -3.60
N GLY A 161 35.44 9.36 -4.62
CA GLY A 161 36.04 9.65 -5.93
C GLY A 161 35.31 9.20 -7.20
N THR A 162 34.22 8.43 -7.14
CA THR A 162 33.42 8.09 -8.34
C THR A 162 31.94 8.06 -8.01
N ALA A 163 31.23 9.13 -8.37
CA ALA A 163 29.77 9.18 -8.29
C ALA A 163 29.18 8.35 -9.43
N ILE A 164 28.38 7.35 -9.08
CA ILE A 164 27.50 6.64 -9.99
C ILE A 164 26.07 7.07 -9.64
N GLU A 165 25.48 7.88 -10.50
CA GLU A 165 24.05 8.23 -10.45
C GLU A 165 23.30 7.23 -11.32
N GLY A 166 22.26 6.60 -10.77
CA GLY A 166 21.42 5.62 -11.47
C GLY A 166 19.93 5.95 -11.33
N THR A 167 19.16 5.82 -12.41
CA THR A 167 17.69 5.86 -12.35
C THR A 167 17.11 4.48 -12.66
N LEU A 168 16.19 4.02 -11.80
CA LEU A 168 15.44 2.78 -11.90
C LEU A 168 13.98 3.11 -12.22
N VAL A 169 13.46 2.54 -13.30
CA VAL A 169 12.03 2.61 -13.64
C VAL A 169 11.46 1.21 -13.76
N LEU A 170 10.37 0.94 -13.04
CA LEU A 170 9.66 -0.33 -13.06
C LEU A 170 8.16 -0.12 -12.96
N ASP A 171 7.42 -0.60 -13.95
CA ASP A 171 5.96 -0.54 -13.96
C ASP A 171 5.38 -1.95 -13.91
N PHE A 172 4.27 -2.15 -13.21
CA PHE A 172 3.55 -3.42 -13.31
C PHE A 172 2.04 -3.25 -13.20
N LEU A 173 1.33 -4.13 -13.92
CA LEU A 173 -0.12 -4.24 -13.93
C LEU A 173 -0.52 -5.47 -13.13
N GLN A 174 -1.39 -5.30 -12.14
CA GLN A 174 -1.97 -6.37 -11.35
C GLN A 174 -3.48 -6.40 -11.53
N LEU A 175 -4.01 -7.59 -11.74
CA LEU A 175 -5.44 -7.90 -11.70
C LEU A 175 -5.75 -8.69 -10.43
N TRP A 176 -6.92 -8.47 -9.85
CA TRP A 176 -7.42 -9.32 -8.77
C TRP A 176 -8.91 -9.56 -8.89
N ALA A 177 -9.32 -10.70 -8.36
CA ALA A 177 -10.70 -11.07 -8.15
C ALA A 177 -10.85 -11.61 -6.72
N MET A 178 -11.93 -11.23 -6.05
CA MET A 178 -12.29 -11.74 -4.73
C MET A 178 -13.75 -12.18 -4.74
N ALA A 179 -14.03 -13.36 -4.21
CA ALA A 179 -15.38 -13.80 -3.86
C ALA A 179 -15.53 -13.79 -2.35
N GLU A 180 -16.60 -13.17 -1.85
CA GLU A 180 -16.99 -13.15 -0.45
C GLU A 180 -18.29 -13.94 -0.27
N TRP A 181 -18.29 -14.93 0.62
CA TRP A 181 -19.46 -15.71 1.00
C TRP A 181 -19.68 -15.64 2.51
N ARG A 182 -20.75 -14.95 2.91
CA ARG A 182 -21.19 -14.78 4.29
C ARG A 182 -22.02 -15.99 4.71
N LEU A 183 -21.52 -16.76 5.67
CA LEU A 183 -22.31 -17.82 6.30
C LEU A 183 -23.21 -17.28 7.41
N SER A 184 -22.77 -16.22 8.08
CA SER A 184 -23.53 -15.56 9.15
C SER A 184 -23.15 -14.09 9.26
N ARG A 185 -23.75 -13.39 10.22
CA ARG A 185 -23.40 -11.99 10.54
C ARG A 185 -21.97 -11.83 11.06
N VAL A 186 -21.29 -12.90 11.47
CA VAL A 186 -19.95 -12.85 12.10
C VAL A 186 -18.93 -13.77 11.43
N VAL A 187 -19.35 -14.54 10.42
CA VAL A 187 -18.48 -15.45 9.67
C VAL A 187 -18.68 -15.22 8.18
N ALA A 188 -17.60 -14.90 7.49
CA ALA A 188 -17.52 -14.83 6.04
C ALA A 188 -16.26 -15.54 5.55
N PHE A 189 -16.38 -16.24 4.43
CA PHE A 189 -15.28 -16.77 3.66
C PHE A 189 -14.92 -15.80 2.54
N THR A 190 -13.62 -15.57 2.35
CA THR A 190 -13.10 -14.77 1.26
C THR A 190 -12.13 -15.60 0.46
N PHE A 191 -12.28 -15.61 -0.85
CA PHE A 191 -11.34 -16.25 -1.75
C PHE A 191 -10.79 -15.20 -2.71
N THR A 192 -9.49 -14.93 -2.65
CA THR A 192 -8.85 -13.90 -3.48
C THR A 192 -7.82 -14.51 -4.41
N VAL A 193 -7.88 -14.12 -5.68
CA VAL A 193 -6.87 -14.43 -6.70
C VAL A 193 -6.23 -13.12 -7.15
N ARG A 194 -4.91 -13.13 -7.28
CA ARG A 194 -4.13 -12.03 -7.87
C ARG A 194 -3.30 -12.57 -9.02
N TRP A 195 -3.19 -11.78 -10.08
CA TRP A 195 -2.42 -12.09 -11.27
C TRP A 195 -1.67 -10.84 -11.72
N VAL A 196 -0.40 -10.98 -12.08
CA VAL A 196 0.44 -9.90 -12.60
C VAL A 196 0.69 -10.17 -14.09
N PRO A 197 -0.22 -9.75 -14.98
CA PRO A 197 -0.08 -9.98 -16.41
C PRO A 197 1.07 -9.21 -17.07
N TYR A 198 1.55 -8.14 -16.44
CA TYR A 198 2.55 -7.27 -17.04
C TYR A 198 3.49 -6.70 -15.98
N VAL A 199 4.78 -6.77 -16.29
CA VAL A 199 5.89 -6.13 -15.58
C VAL A 199 6.79 -5.54 -16.66
N SER A 200 7.17 -4.27 -16.55
CA SER A 200 8.12 -3.67 -17.48
C SER A 200 9.52 -4.24 -17.24
N GLU A 201 10.37 -4.14 -18.24
CA GLU A 201 11.79 -4.39 -18.06
C GLU A 201 12.35 -3.41 -17.03
N LEU A 202 13.28 -3.90 -16.20
CA LEU A 202 14.01 -3.05 -15.27
C LEU A 202 15.04 -2.26 -16.07
N VAL A 203 14.80 -0.98 -16.27
CA VAL A 203 15.77 -0.09 -16.91
C VAL A 203 16.55 0.64 -15.82
N LEU A 204 17.84 0.33 -15.69
CA LEU A 204 18.76 1.08 -14.86
C LEU A 204 19.69 1.91 -15.75
N ASN A 205 19.46 3.22 -15.80
CA ASN A 205 20.30 4.17 -16.53
C ASN A 205 21.32 4.78 -15.57
N GLY A 206 22.60 4.47 -15.75
CA GLY A 206 23.69 4.99 -14.94
C GLY A 206 24.65 5.89 -15.73
N THR A 207 25.15 6.96 -15.11
CA THR A 207 26.34 7.68 -15.58
C THR A 207 27.50 7.43 -14.63
N VAL A 208 28.64 7.03 -15.17
CA VAL A 208 29.86 6.81 -14.38
C VAL A 208 30.76 8.03 -14.56
N ASP A 209 30.91 8.86 -13.53
CA ASP A 209 31.89 9.95 -13.58
C ASP A 209 33.29 9.42 -13.26
N ALA A 210 33.93 8.81 -14.27
CA ALA A 210 35.33 8.39 -14.24
C ALA A 210 36.24 9.41 -14.97
N GLY A 211 35.88 10.70 -14.99
CA GLY A 211 36.58 11.73 -15.76
C GLY A 211 36.23 11.73 -17.26
N ASN A 212 35.18 11.02 -17.67
CA ASN A 212 34.63 11.05 -19.03
C ASN A 212 33.08 11.04 -18.97
N PRO A 213 32.41 12.18 -19.25
CA PRO A 213 30.97 12.32 -19.10
C PRO A 213 30.13 11.56 -20.15
N ASN A 214 30.76 10.83 -21.07
CA ASN A 214 30.06 10.13 -22.16
C ASN A 214 29.85 8.63 -21.91
N ILE A 215 30.28 8.08 -20.78
CA ILE A 215 30.09 6.66 -20.47
C ILE A 215 28.70 6.48 -19.83
N ARG A 216 27.77 5.93 -20.60
CA ARG A 216 26.46 5.47 -20.11
C ARG A 216 26.52 3.97 -19.89
N ALA A 217 26.14 3.53 -18.69
CA ALA A 217 25.94 2.13 -18.38
C ALA A 217 24.43 1.87 -18.29
N GLU A 218 23.92 0.98 -19.14
CA GLU A 218 22.55 0.49 -19.07
C GLU A 218 22.59 -0.94 -18.53
N LEU A 219 21.95 -1.18 -17.39
CA LEU A 219 21.76 -2.52 -16.85
C LEU A 219 20.29 -2.89 -17.00
N GLN A 220 20.02 -3.93 -17.79
CA GLN A 220 18.70 -4.52 -17.94
C GLN A 220 18.59 -5.73 -17.01
N GLY A 221 17.65 -5.67 -16.07
CA GLY A 221 17.31 -6.81 -15.20
C GLY A 221 16.18 -7.63 -15.79
N ASP A 222 16.35 -8.96 -15.84
CA ASP A 222 15.30 -9.88 -16.28
C ASP A 222 14.26 -10.08 -15.16
N LEU A 223 13.06 -9.53 -15.35
CA LEU A 223 11.91 -9.69 -14.46
C LEU A 223 10.83 -10.61 -15.06
N SER A 224 11.14 -11.37 -16.11
CA SER A 224 10.19 -12.30 -16.75
C SER A 224 9.60 -13.32 -15.77
N ALA A 225 10.32 -13.67 -14.71
CA ALA A 225 9.82 -14.56 -13.65
C ALA A 225 8.63 -13.99 -12.85
N LEU A 226 8.44 -12.66 -12.87
CA LEU A 226 7.28 -11.99 -12.26
C LEU A 226 6.12 -11.84 -13.26
N GLU A 227 6.40 -11.93 -14.56
CA GLU A 227 5.37 -11.92 -15.59
C GLU A 227 4.53 -13.19 -15.46
N ASN A 228 3.21 -13.02 -15.42
CA ASN A 228 2.24 -14.10 -15.19
C ASN A 228 2.30 -14.75 -13.79
N ALA A 229 2.97 -14.13 -12.82
CA ALA A 229 2.91 -14.57 -11.44
C ALA A 229 1.46 -14.55 -10.91
N PHE A 230 1.06 -15.61 -10.20
CA PHE A 230 -0.25 -15.73 -9.57
C PHE A 230 -0.13 -16.04 -8.09
N ALA A 231 -1.07 -15.51 -7.31
CA ALA A 231 -1.19 -15.81 -5.89
C ALA A 231 -2.64 -16.09 -5.54
N ILE A 232 -2.87 -17.15 -4.75
CA ILE A 232 -4.16 -17.52 -4.19
C ILE A 232 -4.10 -17.27 -2.69
N ILE A 233 -5.01 -16.44 -2.19
CA ILE A 233 -5.10 -16.09 -0.76
C ILE A 233 -6.46 -16.61 -0.26
N PRO A 234 -6.44 -17.69 0.56
CA PRO A 234 -7.64 -18.23 1.20
C PRO A 234 -8.13 -17.38 2.38
#